data_AF-A0A3A8J1U3-F1
#
_entry.id   AF-A0A3A8J1U3-F1
#
_cell.length_a   1.000
_cell.length_b   1.000
_cell.length_c   1.000
_cell.angle_alpha   90.00
_cell.angle_beta   90.00
_cell.angle_gamma   90.00
#
_symmetry.space_group_name_H-M   'P 1'
#
loop_
_entity.id
_entity.type
_entity.pdbx_description
1 polymer ?
#
loop_
_entity_poly.entity_id
_entity_poly.type
_entity_poly.pdbx_seq_one_letter_code
_entity_poly.pdbx_strand_id
1 'polypeptide(L)'
;MKRRSAWLSLTGLCTLLAACGPTETWEQEGPHDASAVEAGSTDERPLPEEAGRGRDCGCRSPTFVADLTPGSQGSDIRDFRDLTGTPLVNTYNGELNALWKLVERRGPDCARPAWDAILLKGGLGGPPLLFGSVVIGRTLFFAADDGVHGLELWKTDGTPGGTVLVKDIAPGPGSSGPLRFLAVGRTLYFVADDGVHGYELWKSDGTPGGTRLVEDIYPGPDSGFPNFLVQAGANTLLFNAEDGVHGREPWKSDGTRAGTRLVEDLVSGPLGSDPTPFQRLTGNRFLFVADVEGHGRELCRTDGTPGGTGMVRDINPGTGESSIPTLTLVDGLAYFSANDGRHGQELWKSDGTPAGTMLVEDIYPGPSSSAPMSLVRVGTDQVFFNAEDGVHGREPWRSEDSARHTLRLADVWPGPESGGERGTAANGKAYFFGQNPTYGHELWVTDGTRTRTRLLKDINPGPANAFSGDPNDPYAVGSGLIFDAFEPVHGDELWWTDGSTRGTRMADLYPGPQNSSPSGFTRLRSWVFFAANDEAHGREPWALPVKCFPETDDDRP
;
A
#
# COMPACT_ATOMS: atom_id res chain seq x y z
N MET A 1 -23.61 13.51 -43.06
CA MET A 1 -24.08 14.91 -43.27
C MET A 1 -25.58 15.01 -42.99
N LYS A 2 -26.07 16.14 -42.43
CA LYS A 2 -27.49 16.55 -42.25
C LYS A 2 -28.37 15.57 -41.42
N ARG A 3 -29.01 15.90 -40.28
CA ARG A 3 -29.80 17.05 -39.75
C ARG A 3 -31.32 17.02 -40.07
N ARG A 4 -32.09 17.39 -39.03
CA ARG A 4 -33.56 17.68 -38.93
C ARG A 4 -34.44 16.43 -38.68
N SER A 5 -35.38 16.33 -37.71
CA SER A 5 -36.20 17.26 -36.85
C SER A 5 -37.61 17.54 -37.39
N ALA A 6 -38.65 17.15 -36.64
CA ALA A 6 -39.88 17.94 -36.40
C ALA A 6 -40.86 17.28 -35.40
N TRP A 7 -41.56 18.13 -34.66
CA TRP A 7 -42.62 17.88 -33.67
C TRP A 7 -43.99 17.54 -34.29
N LEU A 8 -44.91 16.98 -33.48
CA LEU A 8 -46.32 17.45 -33.41
C LEU A 8 -47.01 17.00 -32.11
N SER A 9 -48.13 17.64 -31.75
CA SER A 9 -48.78 17.57 -30.43
C SER A 9 -50.31 17.60 -30.49
N LEU A 10 -50.98 17.02 -29.48
CA LEU A 10 -52.41 17.19 -29.14
C LEU A 10 -52.58 16.95 -27.62
N THR A 11 -52.82 17.99 -26.78
CA THR A 11 -54.09 18.65 -26.39
C THR A 11 -54.87 17.98 -25.25
N GLY A 12 -55.16 18.74 -24.19
CA GLY A 12 -56.11 18.38 -23.11
C GLY A 12 -56.06 19.39 -21.95
N LEU A 13 -57.07 20.27 -21.83
CA LEU A 13 -57.22 21.25 -20.74
C LEU A 13 -58.25 20.80 -19.69
N CYS A 14 -58.06 21.19 -18.43
CA CYS A 14 -59.16 21.68 -17.58
C CYS A 14 -58.66 22.58 -16.42
N THR A 15 -59.58 23.32 -15.77
CA THR A 15 -59.37 24.52 -14.92
C THR A 15 -60.35 24.55 -13.74
N LEU A 16 -60.16 25.22 -12.59
CA LEU A 16 -59.16 26.21 -12.09
C LEU A 16 -59.01 25.99 -10.54
N LEU A 17 -58.76 26.87 -9.55
CA LEU A 17 -58.64 28.34 -9.36
C LEU A 17 -57.73 28.67 -8.11
N ALA A 18 -57.84 29.90 -7.61
CA ALA A 18 -57.26 30.61 -6.44
C ALA A 18 -57.40 30.01 -5.02
N ALA A 19 -56.82 30.56 -3.92
CA ALA A 19 -55.61 31.42 -3.69
C ALA A 19 -55.46 31.77 -2.17
N CYS A 20 -54.30 32.32 -1.78
CA CYS A 20 -54.02 33.25 -0.65
C CYS A 20 -54.47 32.98 0.81
N GLY A 21 -53.59 33.24 1.78
CA GLY A 21 -53.96 33.64 3.16
C GLY A 21 -53.00 33.17 4.27
N PRO A 22 -52.54 34.02 5.22
CA PRO A 22 -51.48 33.63 6.18
C PRO A 22 -51.80 33.87 7.70
N THR A 23 -50.75 33.66 8.52
CA THR A 23 -50.42 34.24 9.85
C THR A 23 -51.08 33.75 11.15
N GLU A 24 -50.20 33.48 12.13
CA GLU A 24 -50.36 33.59 13.61
C GLU A 24 -51.26 32.53 14.31
N THR A 25 -51.12 32.22 15.63
CA THR A 25 -50.54 32.96 16.78
C THR A 25 -49.55 32.14 17.66
N TRP A 26 -48.97 32.79 18.68
CA TRP A 26 -48.21 32.22 19.82
C TRP A 26 -48.96 32.42 21.15
N GLU A 27 -48.75 31.53 22.14
CA GLU A 27 -48.75 31.73 23.63
C GLU A 27 -48.42 30.35 24.27
N GLN A 28 -47.42 30.17 25.17
CA GLN A 28 -47.33 30.49 26.62
C GLN A 28 -48.24 29.60 27.52
N GLU A 29 -47.85 29.07 28.70
CA GLU A 29 -46.69 29.26 29.61
C GLU A 29 -46.07 27.90 30.11
N GLY A 30 -45.06 27.94 31.01
CA GLY A 30 -44.46 26.78 31.72
C GLY A 30 -45.00 26.62 33.16
N PRO A 31 -44.19 26.31 34.22
CA PRO A 31 -42.80 25.85 34.28
C PRO A 31 -42.55 24.71 35.34
N HIS A 32 -41.28 24.53 35.78
CA HIS A 32 -40.77 23.89 37.02
C HIS A 32 -40.25 22.42 37.07
N ASP A 33 -38.95 22.35 37.42
CA ASP A 33 -38.24 21.49 38.38
C ASP A 33 -38.39 19.95 38.43
N ALA A 34 -37.35 19.29 37.91
CA ALA A 34 -36.41 18.44 38.64
C ALA A 34 -36.89 17.62 39.87
N SER A 35 -36.84 16.30 39.71
CA SER A 35 -36.38 15.36 40.75
C SER A 35 -35.51 14.27 40.10
N ALA A 36 -34.75 13.51 40.89
CA ALA A 36 -33.65 12.69 40.37
C ALA A 36 -33.59 11.29 41.01
N VAL A 37 -33.03 10.35 40.25
CA VAL A 37 -32.51 9.02 40.65
C VAL A 37 -33.52 8.04 41.26
N GLU A 38 -33.75 6.94 40.55
CA GLU A 38 -33.53 5.61 41.14
C GLU A 38 -33.07 4.62 40.05
N ALA A 39 -32.37 3.56 40.44
CA ALA A 39 -31.73 2.61 39.50
C ALA A 39 -32.52 1.30 39.41
N GLY A 40 -32.70 0.77 38.19
CA GLY A 40 -33.39 -0.49 37.92
C GLY A 40 -32.67 -1.31 36.84
N SER A 41 -32.42 -2.59 37.14
CA SER A 41 -31.65 -3.51 36.30
C SER A 41 -32.51 -4.28 35.30
N THR A 42 -31.90 -4.65 34.16
CA THR A 42 -32.24 -5.82 33.29
C THR A 42 -33.67 -5.99 32.75
N ASP A 43 -33.84 -5.80 31.44
CA ASP A 43 -34.60 -6.71 30.55
C ASP A 43 -34.06 -6.59 29.11
N GLU A 44 -33.02 -7.36 28.75
CA GLU A 44 -32.52 -7.41 27.37
C GLU A 44 -33.44 -8.28 26.50
N ARG A 45 -34.14 -7.65 25.55
CA ARG A 45 -34.93 -8.38 24.55
C ARG A 45 -34.12 -8.60 23.28
N PRO A 46 -33.93 -9.86 22.84
CA PRO A 46 -33.23 -10.13 21.58
C PRO A 46 -34.03 -9.57 20.38
N LEU A 47 -33.30 -9.07 19.39
CA LEU A 47 -33.88 -8.64 18.12
C LEU A 47 -34.42 -9.85 17.33
N PRO A 48 -35.49 -9.70 16.53
CA PRO A 48 -36.10 -10.81 15.82
C PRO A 48 -35.23 -11.33 14.66
N GLU A 49 -35.09 -12.65 14.56
CA GLU A 49 -34.51 -13.31 13.38
C GLU A 49 -35.46 -13.22 12.17
N GLU A 50 -35.26 -12.25 11.28
CA GLU A 50 -35.86 -12.24 9.95
C GLU A 50 -35.26 -13.39 9.11
N ALA A 51 -36.03 -14.46 8.90
CA ALA A 51 -35.62 -15.66 8.15
C ALA A 51 -35.57 -15.46 6.62
N GLY A 52 -34.83 -14.44 6.16
CA GLY A 52 -34.64 -14.10 4.76
C GLY A 52 -33.75 -15.12 4.02
N ARG A 53 -34.31 -15.86 3.05
CA ARG A 53 -33.54 -16.74 2.14
C ARG A 53 -32.80 -15.95 1.05
N GLY A 54 -31.93 -15.03 1.45
CA GLY A 54 -30.88 -14.50 0.57
C GLY A 54 -29.65 -15.41 0.60
N ARG A 55 -28.86 -15.44 -0.48
CA ARG A 55 -27.44 -15.90 -0.41
C ARG A 55 -26.54 -14.80 0.14
N ASP A 56 -27.11 -13.88 0.90
CA ASP A 56 -26.41 -12.70 1.35
C ASP A 56 -25.63 -13.05 2.60
N CYS A 57 -24.37 -12.68 2.55
CA CYS A 57 -23.45 -12.92 3.61
C CYS A 57 -23.67 -11.77 4.62
N GLY A 58 -24.10 -12.05 5.86
CA GLY A 58 -24.25 -11.02 6.92
C GLY A 58 -23.02 -10.89 7.84
N CYS A 59 -22.68 -9.69 8.33
CA CYS A 59 -21.49 -9.41 9.15
C CYS A 59 -21.36 -10.37 10.36
N ARG A 60 -20.15 -10.87 10.63
CA ARG A 60 -19.82 -11.86 11.68
C ARG A 60 -18.39 -11.64 12.21
N SER A 61 -18.09 -12.20 13.38
CA SER A 61 -16.75 -12.34 13.94
C SER A 61 -15.76 -13.02 12.96
N PRO A 62 -14.44 -12.85 13.16
CA PRO A 62 -13.43 -13.61 12.42
C PRO A 62 -13.71 -15.12 12.45
N THR A 63 -13.37 -15.79 11.36
CA THR A 63 -13.53 -17.25 11.24
C THR A 63 -12.16 -17.90 11.12
N PHE A 64 -11.86 -18.82 12.04
CA PHE A 64 -10.71 -19.71 11.96
C PHE A 64 -10.74 -20.51 10.65
N VAL A 65 -9.65 -20.53 9.90
CA VAL A 65 -9.62 -21.06 8.53
C VAL A 65 -9.11 -22.50 8.49
N ALA A 66 -7.96 -22.75 9.13
CA ALA A 66 -7.27 -24.03 9.16
C ALA A 66 -6.27 -24.07 10.32
N ASP A 67 -5.96 -25.28 10.80
CA ASP A 67 -4.80 -25.57 11.63
C ASP A 67 -3.64 -25.90 10.66
N LEU A 68 -2.64 -25.01 10.59
CA LEU A 68 -1.39 -25.16 9.83
C LEU A 68 -0.16 -25.26 10.74
N THR A 69 -0.31 -24.88 12.01
CA THR A 69 0.75 -24.72 13.01
C THR A 69 0.42 -25.50 14.31
N PRO A 70 0.19 -26.83 14.23
CA PRO A 70 -0.52 -27.58 15.28
C PRO A 70 0.15 -27.52 16.67
N GLY A 71 -0.49 -26.78 17.57
CA GLY A 71 -0.10 -26.61 18.98
C GLY A 71 0.72 -25.34 19.21
N SER A 72 0.67 -24.79 20.42
CA SER A 72 1.13 -23.43 20.77
C SER A 72 2.64 -23.11 20.64
N GLN A 73 3.44 -23.99 20.02
CA GLN A 73 4.84 -23.78 19.62
C GLN A 73 5.12 -24.37 18.20
N GLY A 74 4.08 -24.81 17.49
CA GLY A 74 4.11 -25.83 16.44
C GLY A 74 4.16 -25.29 15.02
N SER A 75 5.08 -24.35 14.75
CA SER A 75 5.26 -23.53 13.53
C SER A 75 4.76 -22.09 13.65
N ASP A 76 5.23 -21.24 12.75
CA ASP A 76 4.87 -19.81 12.67
C ASP A 76 4.59 -19.40 11.20
N ILE A 77 3.59 -18.54 11.00
CA ILE A 77 3.14 -18.06 9.68
C ILE A 77 3.94 -16.84 9.25
N ARG A 78 4.77 -17.01 8.22
CA ARG A 78 5.70 -15.99 7.73
C ARG A 78 5.16 -15.07 6.65
N ASP A 79 4.15 -15.49 5.90
CA ASP A 79 3.56 -14.65 4.86
C ASP A 79 2.16 -15.09 4.40
N PHE A 80 1.36 -14.13 3.93
CA PHE A 80 0.11 -14.33 3.20
C PHE A 80 0.16 -13.63 1.84
N ARG A 81 -0.20 -14.36 0.78
CA ARG A 81 -0.36 -13.78 -0.57
C ARG A 81 -1.54 -14.39 -1.29
N ASP A 82 -2.39 -13.57 -1.89
CA ASP A 82 -3.36 -14.09 -2.85
C ASP A 82 -2.73 -14.28 -4.24
N LEU A 83 -3.19 -15.31 -4.95
CA LEU A 83 -2.86 -15.57 -6.35
C LEU A 83 -3.80 -14.84 -7.32
N THR A 84 -4.39 -13.70 -6.94
CA THR A 84 -5.57 -13.08 -7.56
C THR A 84 -6.78 -14.03 -7.65
N GLY A 85 -6.84 -15.06 -6.78
CA GLY A 85 -7.84 -16.12 -6.87
C GLY A 85 -7.83 -17.20 -5.78
N THR A 86 -6.75 -17.33 -5.01
CA THR A 86 -6.66 -18.22 -3.83
C THR A 86 -5.54 -17.73 -2.90
N PRO A 87 -5.66 -17.78 -1.56
CA PRO A 87 -4.56 -17.41 -0.66
C PRO A 87 -3.52 -18.52 -0.59
N LEU A 88 -2.26 -18.13 -0.52
CA LEU A 88 -1.13 -18.93 -0.09
C LEU A 88 -0.69 -18.50 1.31
N VAL A 89 -0.15 -19.45 2.07
CA VAL A 89 0.42 -19.24 3.39
C VAL A 89 1.81 -19.87 3.42
N ASN A 90 2.80 -19.12 3.92
CA ASN A 90 4.13 -19.62 4.19
C ASN A 90 4.26 -19.96 5.68
N THR A 91 4.66 -21.18 6.04
CA THR A 91 4.89 -21.59 7.44
C THR A 91 6.30 -22.12 7.67
N TYR A 92 6.84 -21.90 8.87
CA TYR A 92 8.16 -22.38 9.31
C TYR A 92 8.02 -23.18 10.61
N ASN A 93 8.43 -24.45 10.63
CA ASN A 93 8.17 -25.37 11.76
C ASN A 93 9.29 -25.47 12.82
N GLY A 94 10.29 -24.59 12.76
CA GLY A 94 11.49 -24.68 13.59
C GLY A 94 12.67 -25.41 12.92
N GLU A 95 12.43 -26.16 11.84
CA GLU A 95 13.46 -26.86 11.04
C GLU A 95 13.38 -26.54 9.54
N LEU A 96 12.16 -26.49 8.98
CA LEU A 96 11.88 -26.43 7.54
C LEU A 96 10.70 -25.49 7.24
N ASN A 97 10.67 -24.99 6.01
CA ASN A 97 9.60 -24.13 5.51
C ASN A 97 8.60 -24.90 4.62
N ALA A 98 7.37 -24.40 4.53
CA ALA A 98 6.30 -25.01 3.75
C ALA A 98 5.38 -23.96 3.12
N LEU A 99 5.03 -24.17 1.84
CA LEU A 99 4.07 -23.37 1.10
C LEU A 99 2.72 -24.09 1.02
N TRP A 100 1.69 -23.45 1.57
CA TRP A 100 0.32 -23.94 1.63
C TRP A 100 -0.62 -23.09 0.76
N LYS A 101 -1.78 -23.64 0.41
CA LYS A 101 -2.87 -22.98 -0.31
C LYS A 101 -4.21 -23.24 0.39
N LEU A 102 -5.02 -22.19 0.57
CA LEU A 102 -6.30 -22.25 1.28
C LEU A 102 -7.49 -22.26 0.30
N VAL A 103 -8.21 -23.38 0.17
CA VAL A 103 -9.30 -23.53 -0.81
C VAL A 103 -10.67 -23.59 -0.15
N GLU A 104 -11.62 -22.75 -0.59
CA GLU A 104 -12.99 -22.72 -0.06
C GLU A 104 -13.73 -24.03 -0.42
N ARG A 105 -14.17 -24.79 0.59
CA ARG A 105 -15.05 -25.96 0.38
C ARG A 105 -16.38 -25.49 -0.17
N ARG A 106 -16.88 -26.13 -1.23
CA ARG A 106 -18.16 -25.77 -1.87
C ARG A 106 -19.37 -26.17 -1.00
N GLY A 107 -19.72 -25.29 -0.07
CA GLY A 107 -21.06 -25.20 0.55
C GLY A 107 -21.84 -24.00 0.02
N PRO A 108 -23.19 -24.00 0.08
CA PRO A 108 -24.00 -22.87 -0.39
C PRO A 108 -24.07 -21.69 0.59
N ASP A 109 -23.67 -21.89 1.86
CA ASP A 109 -23.93 -20.95 2.96
C ASP A 109 -22.64 -20.33 3.53
N CYS A 110 -22.43 -19.03 3.29
CA CYS A 110 -21.43 -18.20 3.98
C CYS A 110 -21.77 -17.92 5.46
N ALA A 111 -22.55 -18.83 6.09
CA ALA A 111 -22.83 -18.87 7.51
C ALA A 111 -21.71 -19.60 8.30
N ARG A 112 -21.08 -20.60 7.68
CA ARG A 112 -19.92 -21.34 8.18
C ARG A 112 -19.07 -21.76 6.96
N PRO A 113 -18.20 -20.89 6.43
CA PRO A 113 -17.23 -21.32 5.42
C PRO A 113 -16.33 -22.39 6.04
N ALA A 114 -15.87 -23.33 5.24
CA ALA A 114 -14.84 -24.29 5.65
C ALA A 114 -13.78 -24.31 4.56
N TRP A 115 -12.51 -24.39 4.95
CA TRP A 115 -11.39 -24.31 4.02
C TRP A 115 -10.60 -25.62 4.04
N ASP A 116 -10.04 -25.97 2.89
CA ASP A 116 -9.05 -27.03 2.75
C ASP A 116 -7.66 -26.39 2.68
N ALA A 117 -6.79 -26.77 3.62
CA ALA A 117 -5.36 -26.51 3.52
C ALA A 117 -4.72 -27.55 2.59
N ILE A 118 -4.08 -27.08 1.52
CA ILE A 118 -3.35 -27.92 0.56
C ILE A 118 -1.87 -27.55 0.62
N LEU A 119 -1.04 -28.47 1.11
CA LEU A 119 0.42 -28.34 1.03
C LEU A 119 0.85 -28.38 -0.44
N LEU A 120 1.36 -27.27 -0.97
CA LEU A 120 1.89 -27.19 -2.33
C LEU A 120 3.30 -27.77 -2.41
N LYS A 121 4.17 -27.39 -1.46
CA LYS A 121 5.57 -27.84 -1.35
C LYS A 121 6.01 -27.66 0.11
N GLY A 122 6.34 -28.77 0.77
CA GLY A 122 7.00 -28.78 2.08
C GLY A 122 8.48 -29.13 1.94
N GLY A 123 9.23 -28.99 3.03
CA GLY A 123 10.67 -29.27 3.04
C GLY A 123 11.49 -28.26 2.26
N LEU A 124 11.10 -26.99 2.32
CA LEU A 124 11.88 -25.88 1.75
C LEU A 124 12.99 -25.47 2.73
N GLY A 125 14.22 -25.35 2.24
CA GLY A 125 15.42 -25.02 3.03
C GLY A 125 15.39 -23.60 3.60
N GLY A 126 14.75 -22.68 2.90
CA GLY A 126 14.44 -21.33 3.36
C GLY A 126 12.98 -20.94 3.07
N PRO A 127 12.49 -19.82 3.65
CA PRO A 127 11.15 -19.32 3.37
C PRO A 127 11.03 -18.93 1.89
N PRO A 128 10.02 -19.41 1.13
CA PRO A 128 9.78 -18.98 -0.23
C PRO A 128 9.56 -17.46 -0.30
N LEU A 129 10.27 -16.78 -1.17
CA LEU A 129 10.31 -15.32 -1.23
C LEU A 129 9.13 -14.77 -2.05
N LEU A 130 7.96 -14.70 -1.41
CA LEU A 130 6.73 -14.23 -2.06
C LEU A 130 6.59 -12.70 -2.08
N PHE A 131 7.35 -11.96 -1.26
CA PHE A 131 7.38 -10.48 -1.24
C PHE A 131 7.83 -9.84 -2.57
N GLY A 132 8.50 -10.59 -3.44
CA GLY A 132 8.87 -10.18 -4.80
C GLY A 132 8.23 -11.02 -5.91
N SER A 133 7.18 -11.79 -5.62
CA SER A 133 6.56 -12.72 -6.56
C SER A 133 5.62 -12.04 -7.58
N VAL A 134 5.38 -12.68 -8.73
CA VAL A 134 4.49 -12.14 -9.77
C VAL A 134 3.60 -13.21 -10.43
N VAL A 135 2.34 -12.87 -10.70
CA VAL A 135 1.37 -13.74 -11.37
C VAL A 135 1.33 -13.45 -12.87
N ILE A 136 1.53 -14.47 -13.71
CA ILE A 136 1.33 -14.39 -15.16
C ILE A 136 0.21 -15.37 -15.55
N GLY A 137 -1.00 -14.83 -15.76
CA GLY A 137 -2.18 -15.57 -16.18
C GLY A 137 -2.78 -16.46 -15.07
N ARG A 138 -2.19 -17.63 -14.85
CA ARG A 138 -2.59 -18.60 -13.79
C ARG A 138 -1.41 -19.19 -13.02
N THR A 139 -0.21 -18.65 -13.25
CA THR A 139 1.05 -19.14 -12.69
C THR A 139 1.67 -18.05 -11.84
N LEU A 140 1.94 -18.33 -10.57
CA LEU A 140 2.84 -17.50 -9.76
C LEU A 140 4.28 -17.88 -10.07
N PHE A 141 5.16 -16.89 -10.20
CA PHE A 141 6.61 -17.04 -10.17
C PHE A 141 7.16 -16.46 -8.87
N PHE A 142 7.97 -17.24 -8.16
CA PHE A 142 8.54 -16.93 -6.85
C PHE A 142 9.94 -17.57 -6.74
N ALA A 143 10.80 -17.06 -5.86
CA ALA A 143 12.07 -17.73 -5.55
C ALA A 143 11.90 -18.68 -4.36
N ALA A 144 12.47 -19.88 -4.43
CA ALA A 144 12.44 -20.85 -3.33
C ALA A 144 13.63 -21.82 -3.39
N ASP A 145 13.95 -22.40 -2.23
CA ASP A 145 15.02 -23.39 -2.03
C ASP A 145 14.42 -24.70 -1.52
N ASP A 146 14.72 -25.82 -2.18
CA ASP A 146 14.28 -27.16 -1.77
C ASP A 146 15.35 -28.04 -1.12
N GLY A 147 16.46 -27.46 -0.69
CA GLY A 147 17.58 -28.13 -0.02
C GLY A 147 18.45 -28.97 -0.96
N VAL A 148 18.20 -28.90 -2.28
CA VAL A 148 18.95 -29.62 -3.32
C VAL A 148 19.50 -28.67 -4.39
N HIS A 149 18.69 -27.71 -4.83
CA HIS A 149 19.03 -26.77 -5.91
C HIS A 149 19.34 -25.34 -5.42
N GLY A 150 19.27 -25.10 -4.10
CA GLY A 150 19.34 -23.76 -3.52
C GLY A 150 18.22 -22.82 -3.99
N LEU A 151 18.41 -21.51 -3.76
CA LEU A 151 17.39 -20.49 -4.02
C LEU A 151 17.30 -20.19 -5.52
N GLU A 152 16.27 -20.75 -6.15
CA GLU A 152 16.10 -20.82 -7.60
C GLU A 152 14.74 -20.27 -8.07
N LEU A 153 14.51 -20.24 -9.40
CA LEU A 153 13.24 -19.78 -9.96
C LEU A 153 12.18 -20.89 -9.91
N TRP A 154 11.17 -20.74 -9.06
CA TRP A 154 10.03 -21.65 -8.93
C TRP A 154 8.76 -21.07 -9.52
N LYS A 155 7.81 -21.96 -9.85
CA LYS A 155 6.45 -21.61 -10.25
C LYS A 155 5.41 -22.47 -9.57
N THR A 156 4.18 -21.97 -9.47
CA THR A 156 3.01 -22.78 -9.10
C THR A 156 1.74 -22.36 -9.86
N ASP A 157 0.93 -23.34 -10.25
CA ASP A 157 -0.47 -23.14 -10.67
C ASP A 157 -1.48 -23.26 -9.50
N GLY A 158 -0.95 -23.39 -8.28
CA GLY A 158 -1.69 -23.70 -7.07
C GLY A 158 -2.10 -25.17 -6.94
N THR A 159 -1.35 -26.10 -7.52
CA THR A 159 -1.43 -27.54 -7.24
C THR A 159 -0.06 -28.07 -6.80
N PRO A 160 0.03 -29.16 -6.02
CA PRO A 160 1.33 -29.71 -5.61
C PRO A 160 2.16 -30.17 -6.82
N GLY A 161 1.54 -30.87 -7.77
CA GLY A 161 2.20 -31.33 -9.00
C GLY A 161 2.58 -30.22 -9.99
N GLY A 162 1.95 -29.04 -9.90
CA GLY A 162 2.32 -27.84 -10.65
C GLY A 162 3.26 -26.89 -9.91
N THR A 163 3.63 -27.20 -8.65
CA THR A 163 4.58 -26.43 -7.84
C THR A 163 5.99 -26.96 -8.05
N VAL A 164 6.70 -26.37 -9.02
CA VAL A 164 7.94 -26.94 -9.56
C VAL A 164 9.00 -25.88 -9.85
N LEU A 165 10.25 -26.29 -9.77
CA LEU A 165 11.41 -25.58 -10.31
C LEU A 165 11.17 -25.28 -11.80
N VAL A 166 11.41 -24.03 -12.23
CA VAL A 166 11.30 -23.62 -13.64
C VAL A 166 12.55 -24.01 -14.42
N LYS A 167 13.70 -23.80 -13.79
CA LYS A 167 15.05 -24.15 -14.27
C LYS A 167 15.99 -24.13 -13.06
N ASP A 168 16.92 -25.07 -13.01
CA ASP A 168 18.16 -24.96 -12.23
C ASP A 168 19.10 -23.98 -12.98
N ILE A 169 19.20 -22.74 -12.50
CA ILE A 169 19.95 -21.66 -13.15
C ILE A 169 21.42 -21.69 -12.73
N ALA A 170 21.73 -21.88 -11.45
CA ALA A 170 23.08 -22.00 -10.89
C ALA A 170 23.39 -23.47 -10.48
N PRO A 171 23.91 -24.32 -11.38
CA PRO A 171 23.69 -25.77 -11.34
C PRO A 171 24.09 -26.51 -10.05
N GLY A 172 23.17 -27.31 -9.52
CA GLY A 172 23.35 -28.10 -8.30
C GLY A 172 23.04 -27.30 -7.03
N PRO A 173 23.78 -27.44 -5.92
CA PRO A 173 23.51 -26.71 -4.67
C PRO A 173 24.00 -25.25 -4.71
N GLY A 174 24.05 -24.66 -5.91
CA GLY A 174 24.25 -23.22 -6.10
C GLY A 174 23.00 -22.44 -5.70
N SER A 175 22.97 -21.15 -5.99
CA SER A 175 21.78 -20.32 -5.74
C SER A 175 21.82 -19.13 -6.67
N SER A 176 20.98 -19.15 -7.72
CA SER A 176 20.86 -18.00 -8.63
C SER A 176 20.21 -16.77 -8.01
N GLY A 177 19.63 -16.91 -6.81
CA GLY A 177 19.01 -15.85 -6.02
C GLY A 177 17.96 -15.01 -6.76
N PRO A 178 16.97 -15.58 -7.50
CA PRO A 178 16.16 -14.79 -8.42
C PRO A 178 15.36 -13.67 -7.74
N LEU A 179 15.53 -12.45 -8.22
CA LEU A 179 15.00 -11.22 -7.62
C LEU A 179 14.46 -10.22 -8.66
N ARG A 180 13.75 -9.19 -8.17
CA ARG A 180 13.14 -8.07 -8.95
C ARG A 180 12.27 -8.52 -10.13
N PHE A 181 11.21 -9.27 -9.85
CA PHE A 181 10.34 -9.82 -10.89
C PHE A 181 9.41 -8.76 -11.49
N LEU A 182 9.40 -8.67 -12.83
CA LEU A 182 8.50 -7.82 -13.61
C LEU A 182 7.83 -8.66 -14.70
N ALA A 183 6.50 -8.69 -14.73
CA ALA A 183 5.75 -9.25 -15.84
C ALA A 183 5.55 -8.19 -16.94
N VAL A 184 6.02 -8.47 -18.16
CA VAL A 184 5.74 -7.65 -19.35
C VAL A 184 4.98 -8.53 -20.36
N GLY A 185 3.67 -8.31 -20.45
CA GLY A 185 2.78 -9.11 -21.30
C GLY A 185 2.65 -10.56 -20.84
N ARG A 186 3.45 -11.45 -21.44
CA ARG A 186 3.52 -12.89 -21.07
C ARG A 186 4.92 -13.34 -20.66
N THR A 187 5.88 -12.43 -20.63
CA THR A 187 7.28 -12.72 -20.29
C THR A 187 7.57 -12.24 -18.87
N LEU A 188 8.13 -13.13 -18.06
CA LEU A 188 8.77 -12.75 -16.80
C LEU A 188 10.14 -12.17 -17.14
N TYR A 189 10.44 -10.97 -16.61
CA TYR A 189 11.79 -10.43 -16.49
C TYR A 189 12.19 -10.49 -15.01
N PHE A 190 13.45 -10.82 -14.76
CA PHE A 190 14.00 -10.98 -13.42
C PHE A 190 15.52 -10.84 -13.45
N VAL A 191 16.14 -10.86 -12.28
CA VAL A 191 17.60 -10.81 -12.12
C VAL A 191 18.07 -12.04 -11.35
N ALA A 192 19.16 -12.65 -11.81
CA ALA A 192 19.68 -13.91 -11.30
C ALA A 192 21.13 -14.14 -11.75
N ASP A 193 21.85 -14.99 -11.02
CA ASP A 193 23.22 -15.45 -11.31
C ASP A 193 23.21 -16.93 -11.78
N ASP A 194 24.02 -17.30 -12.78
CA ASP A 194 24.20 -18.71 -13.19
C ASP A 194 25.54 -19.33 -12.72
N GLY A 195 26.27 -18.61 -11.87
CA GLY A 195 27.62 -18.96 -11.42
C GLY A 195 28.71 -18.68 -12.45
N VAL A 196 28.37 -17.97 -13.55
CA VAL A 196 29.29 -17.62 -14.65
C VAL A 196 29.21 -16.14 -15.01
N HIS A 197 28.02 -15.54 -14.99
CA HIS A 197 27.76 -14.15 -15.42
C HIS A 197 27.31 -13.19 -14.30
N GLY A 198 27.20 -13.66 -13.05
CA GLY A 198 26.71 -12.86 -11.93
C GLY A 198 25.25 -12.41 -12.06
N TYR A 199 24.83 -11.49 -11.19
CA TYR A 199 23.45 -10.99 -11.13
C TYR A 199 23.10 -10.08 -12.30
N GLU A 200 22.56 -10.69 -13.35
CA GLU A 200 22.30 -10.07 -14.64
C GLU A 200 20.82 -10.09 -15.04
N LEU A 201 20.47 -9.48 -16.19
CA LEU A 201 19.07 -9.45 -16.66
C LEU A 201 18.65 -10.78 -17.31
N TRP A 202 17.73 -11.50 -16.68
CA TRP A 202 17.13 -12.74 -17.16
C TRP A 202 15.68 -12.57 -17.61
N LYS A 203 15.20 -13.52 -18.42
CA LYS A 203 13.78 -13.66 -18.74
C LYS A 203 13.31 -15.11 -18.82
N SER A 204 12.00 -15.32 -18.66
CA SER A 204 11.34 -16.63 -18.75
C SER A 204 9.95 -16.55 -19.38
N ASP A 205 9.54 -17.63 -20.05
CA ASP A 205 8.16 -17.92 -20.45
C ASP A 205 7.46 -18.94 -19.52
N GLY A 206 8.15 -19.36 -18.45
CA GLY A 206 7.73 -20.41 -17.54
C GLY A 206 8.22 -21.82 -17.91
N THR A 207 9.11 -21.97 -18.88
CA THR A 207 9.76 -23.24 -19.25
C THR A 207 11.28 -23.20 -19.04
N PRO A 208 11.97 -24.35 -18.87
CA PRO A 208 13.42 -24.36 -18.77
C PRO A 208 14.11 -23.77 -20.01
N GLY A 209 13.60 -24.07 -21.22
CA GLY A 209 14.18 -23.61 -22.49
C GLY A 209 13.93 -22.13 -22.80
N GLY A 210 12.85 -21.55 -22.29
CA GLY A 210 12.59 -20.11 -22.36
C GLY A 210 13.27 -19.30 -21.25
N THR A 211 13.82 -19.95 -20.22
CA THR A 211 14.49 -19.31 -19.07
C THR A 211 15.96 -19.08 -19.36
N ARG A 212 16.30 -17.84 -19.74
CA ARG A 212 17.64 -17.47 -20.22
C ARG A 212 18.02 -16.03 -19.91
N LEU A 213 19.33 -15.81 -19.82
CA LEU A 213 19.98 -14.52 -19.88
C LEU A 213 19.46 -13.71 -21.08
N VAL A 214 19.21 -12.42 -20.87
CA VAL A 214 18.83 -11.45 -21.90
C VAL A 214 20.08 -10.83 -22.51
N GLU A 215 20.97 -10.35 -21.62
CA GLU A 215 22.30 -9.85 -21.91
C GLU A 215 23.19 -10.02 -20.67
N ASP A 216 24.48 -10.19 -20.93
CA ASP A 216 25.62 -10.13 -20.00
C ASP A 216 26.06 -8.66 -19.93
N ILE A 217 25.47 -7.86 -19.03
CA ILE A 217 25.63 -6.39 -19.01
C ILE A 217 26.99 -5.99 -18.43
N TYR A 218 27.40 -6.58 -17.31
CA TYR A 218 28.78 -6.51 -16.81
C TYR A 218 29.55 -7.76 -17.28
N PRO A 219 30.41 -7.70 -18.31
CA PRO A 219 30.88 -8.92 -18.98
C PRO A 219 31.83 -9.78 -18.12
N GLY A 220 31.35 -10.92 -17.63
CA GLY A 220 32.14 -11.88 -16.85
C GLY A 220 31.51 -12.25 -15.50
N PRO A 221 32.30 -12.71 -14.52
CA PRO A 221 31.78 -13.24 -13.24
C PRO A 221 31.42 -12.15 -12.20
N ASP A 222 31.60 -10.88 -12.54
CA ASP A 222 31.11 -9.75 -11.74
C ASP A 222 29.60 -9.54 -12.03
N SER A 223 28.97 -8.42 -11.67
CA SER A 223 27.50 -8.29 -11.76
C SER A 223 27.03 -6.88 -12.08
N GLY A 224 26.23 -6.71 -13.13
CA GLY A 224 25.61 -5.43 -13.46
C GLY A 224 24.44 -5.01 -12.56
N PHE A 225 24.00 -5.91 -11.67
CA PHE A 225 22.95 -5.72 -10.66
C PHE A 225 21.71 -4.94 -11.15
N PRO A 226 20.99 -5.38 -12.20
CA PRO A 226 19.83 -4.64 -12.69
C PRO A 226 18.76 -4.45 -11.59
N ASN A 227 18.28 -3.22 -11.40
CA ASN A 227 17.35 -2.91 -10.31
C ASN A 227 16.27 -1.89 -10.74
N PHE A 228 15.21 -1.82 -9.95
CA PHE A 228 14.02 -0.98 -10.19
C PHE A 228 13.36 -1.18 -11.56
N LEU A 229 13.28 -2.44 -12.02
CA LEU A 229 12.62 -2.84 -13.27
C LEU A 229 11.17 -2.36 -13.33
N VAL A 230 10.86 -1.44 -14.26
CA VAL A 230 9.50 -0.96 -14.54
C VAL A 230 9.13 -1.20 -16.00
N GLN A 231 7.86 -1.55 -16.26
CA GLN A 231 7.37 -1.66 -17.63
C GLN A 231 7.31 -0.26 -18.27
N ALA A 232 8.08 -0.05 -19.33
CA ALA A 232 8.13 1.18 -20.11
C ALA A 232 7.09 1.20 -21.25
N GLY A 233 6.89 0.06 -21.92
CA GLY A 233 5.95 -0.08 -23.03
C GLY A 233 5.46 -1.52 -23.21
N ALA A 234 4.81 -1.80 -24.34
CA ALA A 234 4.14 -3.09 -24.58
C ALA A 234 5.08 -4.32 -24.51
N ASN A 235 6.36 -4.14 -24.88
CA ASN A 235 7.43 -5.12 -24.73
C ASN A 235 8.77 -4.40 -24.47
N THR A 236 8.77 -3.41 -23.56
CA THR A 236 9.99 -2.71 -23.15
C THR A 236 9.94 -2.40 -21.66
N LEU A 237 11.12 -2.44 -21.01
CA LEU A 237 11.32 -2.09 -19.61
C LEU A 237 12.45 -1.07 -19.46
N LEU A 238 12.37 -0.28 -18.38
CA LEU A 238 13.43 0.58 -17.85
C LEU A 238 13.91 -0.01 -16.52
N PHE A 239 15.18 0.17 -16.20
CA PHE A 239 15.85 -0.25 -14.97
C PHE A 239 17.13 0.57 -14.81
N ASN A 240 17.82 0.45 -13.67
CA ASN A 240 19.23 0.87 -13.59
C ASN A 240 20.13 -0.37 -13.62
N ALA A 241 21.36 -0.23 -14.12
CA ALA A 241 22.37 -1.30 -14.19
C ALA A 241 23.76 -0.70 -14.39
N GLU A 242 24.80 -1.51 -14.17
CA GLU A 242 26.21 -1.17 -14.36
C GLU A 242 26.88 -2.12 -15.35
N ASP A 243 27.84 -1.63 -16.14
CA ASP A 243 28.58 -2.39 -17.16
C ASP A 243 30.11 -2.42 -16.94
N GLY A 244 30.56 -1.95 -15.77
CA GLY A 244 31.98 -1.80 -15.43
C GLY A 244 32.71 -0.66 -16.14
N VAL A 245 31.98 0.19 -16.90
CA VAL A 245 32.55 1.32 -17.64
C VAL A 245 31.91 2.65 -17.22
N HIS A 246 30.58 2.68 -17.10
CA HIS A 246 29.79 3.91 -16.82
C HIS A 246 29.19 3.95 -15.40
N GLY A 247 29.59 3.02 -14.52
CA GLY A 247 28.95 2.86 -13.21
C GLY A 247 27.46 2.52 -13.32
N ARG A 248 26.66 2.78 -12.28
CA ARG A 248 25.22 2.49 -12.31
C ARG A 248 24.41 3.64 -12.93
N GLU A 249 23.81 3.39 -14.09
CA GLU A 249 23.11 4.39 -14.92
C GLU A 249 21.68 3.93 -15.32
N PRO A 250 20.87 4.75 -16.01
CA PRO A 250 19.59 4.33 -16.59
C PRO A 250 19.76 3.41 -17.82
N TRP A 251 19.19 2.22 -17.75
CA TRP A 251 19.17 1.21 -18.82
C TRP A 251 17.75 0.87 -19.28
N LYS A 252 17.66 0.28 -20.47
CA LYS A 252 16.41 -0.28 -21.01
C LYS A 252 16.66 -1.63 -21.69
N SER A 253 15.59 -2.39 -21.89
CA SER A 253 15.60 -3.58 -22.74
C SER A 253 14.25 -3.80 -23.43
N ASP A 254 14.26 -4.54 -24.55
CA ASP A 254 13.10 -5.17 -25.18
C ASP A 254 13.07 -6.71 -24.99
N GLY A 255 13.98 -7.23 -24.16
CA GLY A 255 14.22 -8.66 -23.98
C GLY A 255 15.13 -9.29 -25.03
N THR A 256 15.89 -8.51 -25.80
CA THR A 256 16.96 -9.00 -26.68
C THR A 256 18.29 -8.33 -26.35
N ARG A 257 19.41 -9.05 -26.57
CA ARG A 257 20.79 -8.53 -26.51
C ARG A 257 20.95 -7.16 -27.20
N ALA A 258 20.36 -7.00 -28.39
CA ALA A 258 20.48 -5.76 -29.16
C ALA A 258 19.56 -4.61 -28.67
N GLY A 259 18.52 -4.93 -27.89
CA GLY A 259 17.62 -3.96 -27.27
C GLY A 259 18.01 -3.59 -25.84
N THR A 260 18.74 -4.46 -25.13
CA THR A 260 19.37 -4.15 -23.85
C THR A 260 20.51 -3.15 -24.05
N ARG A 261 20.39 -1.95 -23.48
CA ARG A 261 21.43 -0.93 -23.54
C ARG A 261 21.19 0.23 -22.58
N LEU A 262 22.28 0.91 -22.24
CA LEU A 262 22.32 2.24 -21.67
C LEU A 262 21.36 3.20 -22.42
N VAL A 263 20.65 4.03 -21.65
CA VAL A 263 19.74 5.05 -22.18
C VAL A 263 20.48 6.37 -22.37
N GLU A 264 21.24 6.80 -21.36
CA GLU A 264 22.15 7.95 -21.32
C GLU A 264 23.18 7.70 -20.20
N ASP A 265 24.37 8.29 -20.30
CA ASP A 265 25.39 8.38 -19.24
C ASP A 265 25.21 9.74 -18.54
N LEU A 266 24.80 9.76 -17.27
CA LEU A 266 24.51 11.00 -16.53
C LEU A 266 25.70 11.49 -15.67
N VAL A 267 26.66 10.62 -15.36
CA VAL A 267 27.88 10.93 -14.58
C VAL A 267 29.08 10.22 -15.20
N SER A 268 29.72 10.90 -16.16
CA SER A 268 30.80 10.39 -17.01
C SER A 268 31.84 9.51 -16.28
N GLY A 269 31.80 8.19 -16.54
CA GLY A 269 32.81 7.22 -16.08
C GLY A 269 32.35 6.28 -14.96
N PRO A 270 33.26 5.60 -14.25
CA PRO A 270 32.95 4.40 -13.45
C PRO A 270 32.32 4.70 -12.06
N LEU A 271 31.63 5.83 -11.91
CA LEU A 271 30.86 6.16 -10.71
C LEU A 271 29.35 5.97 -10.97
N GLY A 272 28.87 6.46 -12.12
CA GLY A 272 27.45 6.47 -12.46
C GLY A 272 26.61 7.40 -11.59
N SER A 273 25.31 7.42 -11.89
CA SER A 273 24.31 8.34 -11.35
C SER A 273 23.40 7.74 -10.26
N ASP A 274 23.53 6.44 -10.02
CA ASP A 274 22.77 5.66 -9.02
C ASP A 274 21.23 5.94 -9.01
N PRO A 275 20.50 5.74 -10.14
CA PRO A 275 19.10 6.15 -10.25
C PRO A 275 18.16 5.50 -9.23
N THR A 276 17.23 6.25 -8.64
CA THR A 276 16.12 5.73 -7.81
C THR A 276 14.98 5.13 -8.67
N PRO A 277 13.92 4.53 -8.09
CA PRO A 277 12.85 3.91 -8.86
C PRO A 277 12.16 4.84 -9.87
N PHE A 278 12.03 4.36 -11.11
CA PHE A 278 11.42 5.09 -12.22
C PHE A 278 9.89 5.17 -12.06
N GLN A 279 9.40 6.27 -11.52
CA GLN A 279 7.98 6.56 -11.32
C GLN A 279 7.35 7.09 -12.62
N ARG A 280 6.36 6.39 -13.19
CA ARG A 280 5.67 6.84 -14.41
C ARG A 280 4.72 7.99 -14.09
N LEU A 281 5.05 9.20 -14.55
CA LEU A 281 4.24 10.39 -14.32
C LEU A 281 3.03 10.46 -15.26
N THR A 282 3.27 10.48 -16.57
CA THR A 282 2.21 10.55 -17.59
C THR A 282 2.71 10.11 -18.97
N GLY A 283 1.87 9.42 -19.74
CA GLY A 283 2.26 8.84 -21.03
C GLY A 283 3.52 7.97 -20.89
N ASN A 284 4.58 8.31 -21.63
CA ASN A 284 5.88 7.66 -21.55
C ASN A 284 6.94 8.47 -20.76
N ARG A 285 6.53 9.48 -19.97
CA ARG A 285 7.44 10.24 -19.10
C ARG A 285 7.57 9.56 -17.74
N PHE A 286 8.79 9.24 -17.36
CA PHE A 286 9.18 8.78 -16.03
C PHE A 286 9.96 9.87 -15.29
N LEU A 287 9.85 9.87 -13.96
CA LEU A 287 10.68 10.62 -13.04
C LEU A 287 11.49 9.66 -12.17
N PHE A 288 12.69 10.09 -11.79
CA PHE A 288 13.58 9.42 -10.85
C PHE A 288 14.51 10.47 -10.22
N VAL A 289 15.28 10.09 -9.21
CA VAL A 289 16.33 10.93 -8.62
C VAL A 289 17.66 10.27 -8.93
N ALA A 290 18.66 11.04 -9.34
CA ALA A 290 19.98 10.54 -9.70
C ALA A 290 21.02 11.64 -9.53
N ASP A 291 22.29 11.25 -9.42
CA ASP A 291 23.41 12.19 -9.52
C ASP A 291 23.60 12.66 -10.96
N VAL A 292 24.02 13.91 -11.11
CA VAL A 292 24.17 14.59 -12.40
C VAL A 292 25.50 15.33 -12.43
N GLU A 293 26.28 15.17 -13.50
CA GLU A 293 27.61 15.77 -13.60
C GLU A 293 27.58 17.30 -13.37
N GLY A 294 28.24 17.76 -12.31
CA GLY A 294 28.31 19.17 -11.89
C GLY A 294 27.10 19.70 -11.11
N HIS A 295 26.02 18.92 -10.97
CA HIS A 295 24.75 19.32 -10.33
C HIS A 295 24.35 18.46 -9.11
N GLY A 296 25.10 17.41 -8.78
CA GLY A 296 24.81 16.54 -7.64
C GLY A 296 23.48 15.79 -7.78
N ARG A 297 22.86 15.43 -6.66
CA ARG A 297 21.71 14.49 -6.64
C ARG A 297 20.38 15.19 -6.78
N GLU A 298 19.77 15.07 -7.96
CA GLU A 298 18.72 15.94 -8.46
C GLU A 298 17.55 15.22 -9.15
N LEU A 299 16.42 15.92 -9.30
CA LEU A 299 15.24 15.37 -9.97
C LEU A 299 15.47 15.19 -11.47
N CYS A 300 15.42 13.95 -11.93
CA CYS A 300 15.64 13.56 -13.32
C CYS A 300 14.38 13.00 -13.99
N ARG A 301 14.38 12.99 -15.32
CA ARG A 301 13.32 12.42 -16.17
C ARG A 301 13.90 11.47 -17.21
N THR A 302 13.08 10.57 -17.73
CA THR A 302 13.38 9.80 -18.95
C THR A 302 12.12 9.46 -19.75
N ASP A 303 12.26 9.22 -21.04
CA ASP A 303 11.31 8.50 -21.89
C ASP A 303 11.90 7.20 -22.51
N GLY A 304 13.08 6.78 -22.03
CA GLY A 304 13.86 5.69 -22.60
C GLY A 304 14.66 6.08 -23.86
N THR A 305 14.86 7.36 -24.14
CA THR A 305 15.78 7.85 -25.19
C THR A 305 16.83 8.81 -24.63
N PRO A 306 18.03 8.92 -25.25
CA PRO A 306 19.07 9.90 -24.92
C PRO A 306 18.55 11.32 -24.64
N GLY A 307 18.08 12.03 -25.67
CA GLY A 307 17.55 13.40 -25.54
C GLY A 307 16.24 13.52 -24.74
N GLY A 308 15.61 12.40 -24.40
CA GLY A 308 14.48 12.34 -23.46
C GLY A 308 14.88 12.16 -21.99
N THR A 309 16.17 11.95 -21.71
CA THR A 309 16.74 11.64 -20.39
C THR A 309 17.55 12.81 -19.83
N GLY A 310 17.67 12.87 -18.50
CA GLY A 310 18.48 13.85 -17.77
C GLY A 310 17.69 14.70 -16.78
N MET A 311 18.37 15.66 -16.15
CA MET A 311 17.84 16.53 -15.11
C MET A 311 16.59 17.31 -15.57
N VAL A 312 15.58 17.40 -14.70
CA VAL A 312 14.37 18.21 -14.89
C VAL A 312 14.66 19.66 -14.53
N ARG A 313 15.35 19.87 -13.41
CA ARG A 313 15.75 21.16 -12.87
C ARG A 313 16.86 20.92 -11.84
N ASP A 314 17.87 21.80 -11.83
CA ASP A 314 18.78 21.96 -10.71
C ASP A 314 17.98 22.64 -9.56
N ILE A 315 17.66 21.87 -8.52
CA ILE A 315 16.93 22.35 -7.35
C ILE A 315 17.89 22.96 -6.34
N ASN A 316 19.02 22.30 -6.02
CA ASN A 316 20.03 22.76 -5.06
C ASN A 316 21.32 23.30 -5.75
N PRO A 317 21.42 24.61 -6.08
CA PRO A 317 22.27 25.10 -7.15
C PRO A 317 23.77 24.75 -7.09
N GLY A 318 24.24 24.06 -8.12
CA GLY A 318 25.63 23.59 -8.25
C GLY A 318 25.80 22.19 -7.66
N THR A 319 26.90 21.91 -6.96
CA THR A 319 27.14 20.58 -6.36
C THR A 319 26.39 20.37 -5.04
N GLY A 320 25.13 20.80 -4.99
CA GLY A 320 24.22 20.51 -3.88
C GLY A 320 23.53 19.15 -4.07
N GLU A 321 22.67 18.79 -3.12
CA GLU A 321 21.76 17.65 -3.29
C GLU A 321 20.33 18.08 -2.93
N SER A 322 19.38 17.86 -3.84
CA SER A 322 17.95 18.07 -3.60
C SER A 322 17.40 17.27 -2.42
N SER A 323 18.11 16.20 -2.00
CA SER A 323 17.75 15.32 -0.86
C SER A 323 16.38 14.63 -0.99
N ILE A 324 15.86 14.44 -2.20
CA ILE A 324 14.52 13.89 -2.46
C ILE A 324 14.41 12.42 -2.01
N PRO A 325 13.55 12.07 -1.03
CA PRO A 325 13.47 10.71 -0.50
C PRO A 325 12.51 9.80 -1.27
N THR A 326 11.41 10.34 -1.80
CA THR A 326 10.38 9.59 -2.55
C THR A 326 9.51 10.55 -3.37
N LEU A 327 8.77 10.02 -4.35
CA LEU A 327 7.86 10.77 -5.22
C LEU A 327 6.43 10.20 -5.10
N THR A 328 5.48 10.98 -4.57
CA THR A 328 4.05 10.65 -4.51
C THR A 328 3.32 11.26 -5.70
N LEU A 329 2.60 10.44 -6.48
CA LEU A 329 1.87 10.91 -7.66
C LEU A 329 0.42 11.31 -7.33
N VAL A 330 0.04 12.55 -7.64
CA VAL A 330 -1.32 13.10 -7.45
C VAL A 330 -1.69 13.94 -8.68
N ASP A 331 -2.85 13.65 -9.28
CA ASP A 331 -3.41 14.30 -10.49
C ASP A 331 -2.40 14.57 -11.64
N GLY A 332 -1.51 13.62 -11.91
CA GLY A 332 -0.50 13.73 -12.98
C GLY A 332 0.71 14.62 -12.64
N LEU A 333 0.82 15.07 -11.40
CA LEU A 333 1.99 15.71 -10.81
C LEU A 333 2.69 14.77 -9.82
N ALA A 334 3.98 14.97 -9.58
CA ALA A 334 4.72 14.36 -8.48
C ALA A 334 4.91 15.37 -7.36
N TYR A 335 4.61 14.98 -6.12
CA TYR A 335 4.85 15.74 -4.88
C TYR A 335 5.92 15.03 -4.05
N PHE A 336 6.82 15.80 -3.43
CA PHE A 336 7.99 15.29 -2.72
C PHE A 336 8.57 16.32 -1.74
N SER A 337 9.39 15.86 -0.79
CA SER A 337 10.29 16.74 -0.02
C SER A 337 11.53 17.06 -0.87
N ALA A 338 11.99 18.31 -0.90
CA ALA A 338 13.29 18.69 -1.47
C ALA A 338 13.89 19.95 -0.83
N ASN A 339 15.22 20.07 -0.92
CA ASN A 339 16.02 21.20 -0.45
C ASN A 339 16.67 21.97 -1.61
N ASP A 340 16.53 23.30 -1.65
CA ASP A 340 17.12 24.18 -2.67
C ASP A 340 18.36 24.98 -2.19
N GLY A 341 18.89 24.59 -1.03
CA GLY A 341 20.00 25.28 -0.38
C GLY A 341 19.62 26.62 0.27
N ARG A 342 18.33 26.97 0.34
CA ARG A 342 17.84 28.26 0.86
C ARG A 342 16.70 28.12 1.86
N HIS A 343 15.75 27.24 1.58
CA HIS A 343 14.54 27.03 2.38
C HIS A 343 14.58 25.69 3.17
N GLY A 344 15.71 24.99 3.15
CA GLY A 344 15.85 23.62 3.66
C GLY A 344 14.90 22.62 2.99
N GLN A 345 14.64 21.47 3.63
CA GLN A 345 13.71 20.46 3.10
C GLN A 345 12.25 20.89 3.29
N GLU A 346 11.58 21.19 2.17
CA GLU A 346 10.21 21.70 2.09
C GLU A 346 9.36 20.92 1.08
N LEU A 347 8.08 21.27 0.93
CA LEU A 347 7.18 20.61 -0.03
C LEU A 347 7.41 21.14 -1.45
N TRP A 348 7.71 20.25 -2.39
CA TRP A 348 7.88 20.53 -3.82
C TRP A 348 6.89 19.73 -4.67
N LYS A 349 6.63 20.24 -5.88
CA LYS A 349 5.87 19.56 -6.93
C LYS A 349 6.59 19.61 -8.28
N SER A 350 6.27 18.67 -9.18
CA SER A 350 6.78 18.63 -10.57
C SER A 350 5.78 18.02 -11.56
N ASP A 351 5.68 18.61 -12.75
CA ASP A 351 5.07 18.01 -13.95
C ASP A 351 6.10 17.29 -14.85
N GLY A 352 7.34 17.15 -14.38
CA GLY A 352 8.48 16.65 -15.15
C GLY A 352 9.01 17.62 -16.21
N THR A 353 8.76 18.92 -16.05
CA THR A 353 9.43 20.00 -16.80
C THR A 353 10.13 20.98 -15.84
N PRO A 354 11.13 21.75 -16.31
CA PRO A 354 11.79 22.75 -15.47
C PRO A 354 10.83 23.83 -14.95
N ALA A 355 9.77 24.13 -15.70
CA ALA A 355 8.81 25.21 -15.40
C ALA A 355 7.72 24.77 -14.42
N GLY A 356 7.30 23.50 -14.45
CA GLY A 356 6.36 22.93 -13.48
C GLY A 356 7.02 22.37 -12.21
N THR A 357 8.35 22.33 -12.15
CA THR A 357 9.11 21.93 -10.95
C THR A 357 9.34 23.12 -10.03
N MET A 358 8.65 23.16 -8.89
CA MET A 358 8.61 24.31 -7.98
C MET A 358 8.35 23.94 -6.52
N LEU A 359 8.87 24.77 -5.61
CA LEU A 359 8.46 24.86 -4.21
C LEU A 359 6.95 25.14 -4.16
N VAL A 360 6.24 24.42 -3.30
CA VAL A 360 4.79 24.60 -3.07
C VAL A 360 4.56 25.65 -1.98
N GLU A 361 5.25 25.54 -0.85
CA GLU A 361 5.21 26.43 0.31
C GLU A 361 6.56 26.36 1.05
N ASP A 362 6.98 27.46 1.67
CA ASP A 362 8.09 27.53 2.64
C ASP A 362 7.48 27.38 4.05
N ILE A 363 7.28 26.13 4.50
CA ILE A 363 6.47 25.80 5.67
C ILE A 363 7.22 26.12 6.98
N TYR A 364 8.55 25.99 7.01
CA TYR A 364 9.41 26.50 8.09
C TYR A 364 10.31 27.65 7.58
N PRO A 365 9.80 28.90 7.55
CA PRO A 365 10.42 30.03 6.85
C PRO A 365 11.94 30.22 7.02
N GLY A 366 12.67 30.09 5.91
CA GLY A 366 14.12 30.29 5.83
C GLY A 366 14.91 28.98 5.84
N PRO A 367 16.18 28.96 6.29
CA PRO A 367 17.07 27.81 6.10
C PRO A 367 16.81 26.62 7.06
N SER A 368 15.70 26.65 7.79
CA SER A 368 15.21 25.51 8.58
C SER A 368 14.55 24.49 7.66
N SER A 369 13.95 23.41 8.16
CA SER A 369 13.26 22.43 7.32
C SER A 369 11.99 21.96 7.98
N SER A 370 10.86 22.04 7.28
CA SER A 370 9.62 21.38 7.68
C SER A 370 9.70 19.85 7.51
N ALA A 371 10.60 19.40 6.63
CA ALA A 371 10.89 18.00 6.30
C ALA A 371 9.63 17.14 6.09
N PRO A 372 8.81 17.41 5.05
CA PRO A 372 7.52 16.75 4.86
C PRO A 372 7.62 15.23 4.69
N MET A 373 6.80 14.49 5.44
CA MET A 373 6.76 13.02 5.42
C MET A 373 5.34 12.46 5.22
N SER A 374 5.24 11.17 4.88
CA SER A 374 3.97 10.46 4.63
C SER A 374 3.05 11.19 3.63
N LEU A 375 3.63 11.66 2.52
CA LEU A 375 2.90 12.25 1.40
C LEU A 375 1.95 11.21 0.79
N VAL A 376 0.65 11.32 1.05
CA VAL A 376 -0.39 10.42 0.54
C VAL A 376 -1.55 11.20 -0.08
N ARG A 377 -2.22 10.61 -1.08
CA ARG A 377 -3.32 11.25 -1.80
C ARG A 377 -4.61 11.26 -0.97
N VAL A 378 -5.23 12.43 -0.86
CA VAL A 378 -6.57 12.64 -0.27
C VAL A 378 -7.49 13.17 -1.37
N GLY A 379 -8.75 12.74 -1.36
CA GLY A 379 -9.71 13.07 -2.42
C GLY A 379 -9.19 12.78 -3.84
N THR A 380 -9.32 13.76 -4.72
CA THR A 380 -8.89 13.68 -6.14
C THR A 380 -7.49 14.22 -6.40
N ASP A 381 -7.16 15.32 -5.73
CA ASP A 381 -6.19 16.34 -6.13
C ASP A 381 -5.38 16.91 -4.96
N GLN A 382 -5.64 16.45 -3.72
CA GLN A 382 -4.90 16.86 -2.53
C GLN A 382 -3.80 15.86 -2.17
N VAL A 383 -2.69 16.38 -1.63
CA VAL A 383 -1.71 15.59 -0.86
C VAL A 383 -1.83 15.94 0.63
N PHE A 384 -1.97 14.91 1.47
CA PHE A 384 -1.78 14.98 2.92
C PHE A 384 -0.33 14.63 3.25
N PHE A 385 0.24 15.26 4.28
CA PHE A 385 1.58 14.99 4.78
C PHE A 385 1.73 15.53 6.21
N ASN A 386 2.74 15.06 6.95
CA ASN A 386 3.11 15.62 8.26
C ASN A 386 4.42 16.44 8.13
N ALA A 387 4.46 17.64 8.71
CA ALA A 387 5.58 18.59 8.57
C ALA A 387 5.64 19.62 9.73
N GLU A 388 6.80 20.26 9.92
CA GLU A 388 7.08 21.23 10.99
C GLU A 388 6.98 22.69 10.51
N ASP A 389 6.38 23.60 11.30
CA ASP A 389 6.36 25.06 11.02
C ASP A 389 7.25 25.90 11.95
N GLY A 390 8.10 25.25 12.73
CA GLY A 390 8.96 25.90 13.73
C GLY A 390 8.22 26.48 14.96
N VAL A 391 6.90 26.29 15.06
CA VAL A 391 6.08 26.79 16.18
C VAL A 391 5.27 25.68 16.84
N HIS A 392 4.77 24.70 16.08
CA HIS A 392 3.82 23.67 16.56
C HIS A 392 4.36 22.24 16.48
N GLY A 393 5.69 22.06 16.44
CA GLY A 393 6.30 20.76 16.15
C GLY A 393 5.84 20.18 14.79
N ARG A 394 5.90 18.85 14.64
CA ARG A 394 5.49 18.13 13.43
C ARG A 394 4.01 17.77 13.52
N GLU A 395 3.25 18.24 12.55
CA GLU A 395 1.79 18.26 12.57
C GLU A 395 1.19 17.91 11.19
N PRO A 396 -0.11 17.59 11.08
CA PRO A 396 -0.73 17.22 9.81
C PRO A 396 -1.03 18.45 8.96
N TRP A 397 -0.76 18.36 7.67
CA TRP A 397 -1.03 19.37 6.64
C TRP A 397 -1.73 18.74 5.45
N ARG A 398 -2.24 19.62 4.59
CA ARG A 398 -2.50 19.28 3.19
C ARG A 398 -2.02 20.38 2.25
N SER A 399 -1.86 20.04 0.98
CA SER A 399 -1.85 21.01 -0.12
C SER A 399 -2.70 20.51 -1.30
N GLU A 400 -3.36 21.41 -2.03
CA GLU A 400 -3.77 21.12 -3.41
C GLU A 400 -2.58 21.31 -4.37
N ASP A 401 -2.05 22.53 -4.50
CA ASP A 401 -1.05 22.83 -5.54
C ASP A 401 -0.04 23.93 -5.21
N SER A 402 -0.26 24.77 -4.19
CA SER A 402 0.50 26.01 -3.97
C SER A 402 0.30 26.54 -2.55
N ALA A 403 1.15 27.47 -2.11
CA ALA A 403 1.09 28.13 -0.80
C ALA A 403 -0.32 28.54 -0.35
N ARG A 404 -1.09 29.20 -1.22
CA ARG A 404 -2.48 29.62 -0.96
C ARG A 404 -3.45 28.47 -0.67
N HIS A 405 -3.04 27.27 -1.02
CA HIS A 405 -3.75 26.01 -0.91
C HIS A 405 -3.02 25.02 0.03
N THR A 406 -1.94 25.42 0.69
CA THR A 406 -1.28 24.67 1.76
C THR A 406 -1.83 25.11 3.11
N LEU A 407 -2.20 24.17 3.97
CA LEU A 407 -2.65 24.50 5.34
C LEU A 407 -2.43 23.37 6.34
N ARG A 408 -2.02 23.74 7.55
CA ARG A 408 -2.01 22.85 8.72
C ARG A 408 -3.43 22.49 9.10
N LEU A 409 -3.70 21.20 9.30
CA LEU A 409 -5.02 20.61 9.52
C LEU A 409 -5.42 20.59 11.00
N ALA A 410 -4.45 20.41 11.90
CA ALA A 410 -4.65 20.38 13.35
C ALA A 410 -3.43 20.93 14.11
N ASP A 411 -3.49 20.79 15.43
CA ASP A 411 -2.42 21.05 16.40
C ASP A 411 -2.59 19.92 17.44
N VAL A 412 -2.09 18.74 17.07
CA VAL A 412 -2.36 17.42 17.65
C VAL A 412 -1.56 17.24 18.94
N TRP A 413 -0.34 17.75 19.02
CA TRP A 413 0.32 18.02 20.29
C TRP A 413 0.42 19.53 20.54
N PRO A 414 -0.49 20.14 21.33
CA PRO A 414 -0.53 21.59 21.52
C PRO A 414 0.78 22.17 22.10
N GLY A 415 1.55 22.86 21.25
CA GLY A 415 2.84 23.44 21.61
C GLY A 415 3.96 23.04 20.63
N PRO A 416 5.24 23.16 21.02
CA PRO A 416 6.38 22.96 20.11
C PRO A 416 6.80 21.48 19.92
N GLU A 417 6.13 20.53 20.58
CA GLU A 417 6.38 19.09 20.44
C GLU A 417 5.58 18.52 19.25
N SER A 418 5.92 17.33 18.78
CA SER A 418 5.31 16.74 17.57
C SER A 418 4.10 15.86 17.85
N GLY A 419 2.96 16.14 17.20
CA GLY A 419 1.75 15.33 17.29
C GLY A 419 1.40 14.50 16.05
N GLY A 420 2.07 14.67 14.90
CA GLY A 420 1.79 13.92 13.65
C GLY A 420 2.96 13.07 13.15
N GLU A 421 2.79 11.75 13.05
CA GLU A 421 3.84 10.81 12.65
C GLU A 421 3.68 10.26 11.23
N ARG A 422 3.43 8.95 11.06
CA ARG A 422 3.13 8.34 9.75
C ARG A 422 1.64 8.39 9.43
N GLY A 423 1.34 8.46 8.14
CA GLY A 423 -0.02 8.38 7.61
C GLY A 423 -0.15 7.50 6.37
N THR A 424 -1.36 7.01 6.17
CA THR A 424 -1.82 6.23 5.01
C THR A 424 -3.14 6.82 4.48
N ALA A 425 -3.55 6.45 3.27
CA ALA A 425 -4.82 6.89 2.68
C ALA A 425 -5.75 5.71 2.41
N ALA A 426 -7.02 5.85 2.80
CA ALA A 426 -8.07 4.88 2.52
C ALA A 426 -9.40 5.59 2.28
N ASN A 427 -10.11 5.19 1.22
CA ASN A 427 -11.40 5.75 0.80
C ASN A 427 -11.45 7.30 0.82
N GLY A 428 -10.54 7.94 0.09
CA GLY A 428 -10.48 9.40 -0.06
C GLY A 428 -10.06 10.18 1.18
N LYS A 429 -9.87 9.53 2.34
CA LYS A 429 -9.40 10.11 3.62
C LYS A 429 -7.93 9.78 3.85
N ALA A 430 -7.25 10.60 4.65
CA ALA A 430 -6.01 10.21 5.30
C ALA A 430 -6.27 9.76 6.75
N TYR A 431 -5.50 8.75 7.16
CA TYR A 431 -5.43 8.23 8.52
C TYR A 431 -3.97 8.35 8.96
N PHE A 432 -3.72 8.83 10.18
CA PHE A 432 -2.36 9.02 10.67
C PHE A 432 -2.27 8.73 12.16
N PHE A 433 -1.10 8.26 12.58
CA PHE A 433 -0.79 8.03 13.99
C PHE A 433 -0.29 9.34 14.59
N GLY A 434 -0.75 9.65 15.79
CA GLY A 434 -0.47 10.94 16.41
C GLY A 434 -0.44 10.89 17.92
N GLN A 435 0.58 11.53 18.50
CA GLN A 435 0.79 11.63 19.94
C GLN A 435 0.05 12.85 20.49
N ASN A 436 -0.58 12.71 21.66
CA ASN A 436 -1.27 13.78 22.35
C ASN A 436 -1.15 13.62 23.88
N PRO A 437 -0.91 14.70 24.66
CA PRO A 437 -0.70 14.61 26.11
C PRO A 437 -1.97 14.23 26.92
N THR A 438 -3.14 14.20 26.29
CA THR A 438 -4.43 13.77 26.88
C THR A 438 -4.80 12.34 26.48
N TYR A 439 -4.43 11.91 25.26
CA TYR A 439 -4.91 10.68 24.61
C TYR A 439 -3.77 9.69 24.24
N GLY A 440 -2.53 9.95 24.67
CA GLY A 440 -1.39 9.09 24.34
C GLY A 440 -1.09 9.05 22.83
N HIS A 441 -0.51 7.94 22.36
CA HIS A 441 -0.32 7.66 20.94
C HIS A 441 -1.50 6.89 20.37
N GLU A 442 -2.21 7.51 19.42
CA GLU A 442 -3.52 7.09 18.95
C GLU A 442 -3.74 7.28 17.43
N LEU A 443 -4.84 6.73 16.90
CA LEU A 443 -5.22 6.87 15.50
C LEU A 443 -6.09 8.12 15.26
N TRP A 444 -5.68 8.95 14.29
CA TRP A 444 -6.36 10.16 13.84
C TRP A 444 -6.83 10.01 12.39
N VAL A 445 -7.83 10.81 12.00
CA VAL A 445 -8.46 10.77 10.67
C VAL A 445 -8.74 12.17 10.14
N THR A 446 -8.65 12.36 8.83
CA THR A 446 -9.00 13.61 8.13
C THR A 446 -9.49 13.36 6.70
N ASP A 447 -10.36 14.24 6.20
CA ASP A 447 -10.75 14.33 4.79
C ASP A 447 -10.10 15.52 4.07
N GLY A 448 -9.01 16.06 4.62
CA GLY A 448 -8.37 17.28 4.11
C GLY A 448 -9.02 18.57 4.63
N THR A 449 -9.94 18.51 5.60
CA THR A 449 -10.52 19.70 6.23
C THR A 449 -10.21 19.79 7.73
N ARG A 450 -9.88 21.00 8.21
CA ARG A 450 -9.64 21.29 9.65
C ARG A 450 -10.80 20.83 10.53
N THR A 451 -12.03 21.03 10.07
CA THR A 451 -13.28 20.70 10.79
C THR A 451 -13.58 19.20 10.89
N ARG A 452 -12.81 18.34 10.19
CA ARG A 452 -12.94 16.88 10.26
C ARG A 452 -11.61 16.17 10.52
N THR A 453 -10.53 16.92 10.75
CA THR A 453 -9.27 16.40 11.30
C THR A 453 -9.46 16.22 12.80
N ARG A 454 -9.40 14.99 13.31
CA ARG A 454 -9.62 14.67 14.72
C ARG A 454 -9.10 13.29 15.11
N LEU A 455 -8.99 13.07 16.41
CA LEU A 455 -8.90 11.75 17.01
C LEU A 455 -10.03 10.86 16.47
N LEU A 456 -9.69 9.64 16.05
CA LEU A 456 -10.68 8.69 15.59
C LEU A 456 -11.52 8.17 16.75
N LYS A 457 -10.81 7.70 17.77
CA LYS A 457 -11.29 7.14 19.03
C LYS A 457 -10.12 7.19 20.03
N ASP A 458 -10.42 7.38 21.31
CA ASP A 458 -9.54 7.08 22.45
C ASP A 458 -9.64 5.56 22.67
N ILE A 459 -8.66 4.78 22.20
CA ILE A 459 -8.63 3.31 22.20
C ILE A 459 -8.04 2.80 23.51
N ASN A 460 -6.90 3.34 23.96
CA ASN A 460 -6.29 3.05 25.26
C ASN A 460 -6.47 4.23 26.24
N PRO A 461 -7.54 4.25 27.07
CA PRO A 461 -8.11 5.50 27.57
C PRO A 461 -7.18 6.43 28.34
N GLY A 462 -7.05 7.67 27.85
CA GLY A 462 -6.28 8.74 28.48
C GLY A 462 -4.83 8.79 27.97
N PRO A 463 -3.82 9.17 28.78
CA PRO A 463 -2.45 9.39 28.32
C PRO A 463 -1.66 8.09 28.10
N ALA A 464 -2.34 7.00 27.74
CA ALA A 464 -1.76 5.69 27.48
C ALA A 464 -1.79 5.40 25.97
N ASN A 465 -0.81 4.66 25.47
CA ASN A 465 -0.67 4.44 24.03
C ASN A 465 -1.44 3.20 23.59
N ALA A 466 -2.32 3.32 22.59
CA ALA A 466 -2.82 2.16 21.86
C ALA A 466 -1.77 1.59 20.89
N PHE A 467 -0.78 2.41 20.52
CA PHE A 467 0.29 2.07 19.57
C PHE A 467 1.67 2.24 20.23
N SER A 468 2.42 1.14 20.39
CA SER A 468 3.77 1.17 20.98
C SER A 468 4.87 1.68 20.03
N GLY A 469 4.52 1.95 18.77
CA GLY A 469 5.32 2.51 17.69
C GLY A 469 4.46 2.61 16.43
N ASP A 470 5.07 2.59 15.24
CA ASP A 470 4.34 2.33 13.99
C ASP A 470 3.66 0.93 14.03
N PRO A 471 2.34 0.80 13.78
CA PRO A 471 1.66 -0.51 13.72
C PRO A 471 1.94 -1.29 12.42
N ASN A 472 1.47 -2.54 12.37
CA ASN A 472 1.77 -3.49 11.29
C ASN A 472 0.94 -3.24 10.01
N ASP A 473 1.45 -2.38 9.11
CA ASP A 473 0.96 -2.16 7.74
C ASP A 473 -0.58 -2.08 7.61
N PRO A 474 -1.21 -0.98 8.10
CA PRO A 474 -2.67 -0.85 8.18
C PRO A 474 -3.34 -0.96 6.81
N TYR A 475 -4.34 -1.84 6.72
CA TYR A 475 -4.85 -2.38 5.46
C TYR A 475 -6.19 -1.75 5.04
N ALA A 476 -6.19 -1.03 3.92
CA ALA A 476 -7.39 -0.39 3.37
C ALA A 476 -8.41 -1.42 2.82
N VAL A 477 -9.62 -1.43 3.37
CA VAL A 477 -10.72 -2.31 2.90
C VAL A 477 -12.10 -1.77 3.28
N GLY A 478 -13.04 -1.93 2.35
CA GLY A 478 -14.34 -1.26 2.42
C GLY A 478 -14.16 0.25 2.26
N SER A 479 -15.05 1.01 2.89
CA SER A 479 -14.91 2.46 3.07
C SER A 479 -13.82 2.90 4.07
N GLY A 480 -12.92 1.99 4.47
CA GLY A 480 -12.22 2.03 5.75
C GLY A 480 -10.86 1.33 5.82
N LEU A 481 -10.41 1.05 7.05
CA LEU A 481 -9.05 0.61 7.39
C LEU A 481 -9.08 -0.49 8.47
N ILE A 482 -8.34 -1.59 8.27
CA ILE A 482 -7.98 -2.58 9.30
C ILE A 482 -6.64 -2.19 9.92
N PHE A 483 -6.48 -2.39 11.22
CA PHE A 483 -5.23 -2.17 11.95
C PHE A 483 -5.19 -3.04 13.23
N ASP A 484 -3.99 -3.30 13.73
CA ASP A 484 -3.69 -3.78 15.08
C ASP A 484 -3.64 -2.58 16.06
N ALA A 485 -4.20 -2.75 17.27
CA ALA A 485 -4.06 -1.76 18.35
C ALA A 485 -4.36 -2.38 19.73
N PHE A 486 -3.64 -1.88 20.74
CA PHE A 486 -3.77 -2.32 22.13
C PHE A 486 -4.85 -1.55 22.92
N GLU A 487 -5.65 -2.24 23.72
CA GLU A 487 -6.35 -1.64 24.86
C GLU A 487 -6.32 -2.52 26.13
N PRO A 488 -6.45 -1.95 27.35
CA PRO A 488 -6.11 -2.65 28.59
C PRO A 488 -6.93 -3.89 28.97
N VAL A 489 -8.11 -4.13 28.37
CA VAL A 489 -8.98 -5.27 28.73
C VAL A 489 -8.74 -6.49 27.84
N HIS A 490 -8.63 -6.29 26.53
CA HIS A 490 -8.49 -7.37 25.54
C HIS A 490 -7.11 -7.41 24.85
N GLY A 491 -6.18 -6.51 25.21
CA GLY A 491 -4.82 -6.49 24.68
C GLY A 491 -4.69 -6.00 23.23
N ASP A 492 -3.69 -6.51 22.51
CA ASP A 492 -3.34 -6.11 21.14
C ASP A 492 -4.12 -6.94 20.09
N GLU A 493 -5.17 -6.31 19.55
CA GLU A 493 -6.26 -7.01 18.88
C GLU A 493 -6.64 -6.43 17.52
N LEU A 494 -7.57 -7.10 16.82
CA LEU A 494 -7.98 -6.74 15.46
C LEU A 494 -9.02 -5.62 15.46
N TRP A 495 -8.66 -4.45 14.91
CA TRP A 495 -9.56 -3.31 14.74
C TRP A 495 -9.94 -3.08 13.27
N TRP A 496 -11.11 -2.47 13.08
CA TRP A 496 -11.50 -1.85 11.81
C TRP A 496 -12.25 -0.55 12.04
N THR A 497 -12.11 0.40 11.11
CA THR A 497 -12.85 1.68 11.12
C THR A 497 -13.34 2.11 9.73
N ASP A 498 -14.46 2.83 9.68
CA ASP A 498 -14.91 3.66 8.54
C ASP A 498 -14.43 5.12 8.64
N GLY A 499 -13.57 5.44 9.61
CA GLY A 499 -13.18 6.80 9.97
C GLY A 499 -14.14 7.49 10.94
N SER A 500 -15.16 6.80 11.47
CA SER A 500 -16.05 7.29 12.53
C SER A 500 -15.84 6.54 13.84
N THR A 501 -15.99 7.21 14.97
CA THR A 501 -15.87 6.60 16.30
C THR A 501 -16.89 5.47 16.53
N ARG A 502 -18.05 5.51 15.85
CA ARG A 502 -19.09 4.47 15.92
C ARG A 502 -18.80 3.27 15.03
N GLY A 503 -18.14 3.46 13.89
CA GLY A 503 -17.68 2.36 13.02
C GLY A 503 -16.36 1.75 13.48
N THR A 504 -15.59 2.45 14.32
CA THR A 504 -14.34 1.98 14.94
C THR A 504 -14.62 0.91 15.99
N ARG A 505 -14.33 -0.34 15.64
CA ARG A 505 -14.69 -1.52 16.44
C ARG A 505 -13.56 -2.56 16.43
N MET A 506 -13.53 -3.38 17.46
CA MET A 506 -12.58 -4.47 17.66
C MET A 506 -13.24 -5.82 17.38
N ALA A 507 -12.43 -6.84 17.12
CA ALA A 507 -12.79 -8.24 17.26
C ALA A 507 -11.73 -8.93 18.13
N ASP A 508 -12.11 -9.22 19.38
CA ASP A 508 -11.35 -10.05 20.32
C ASP A 508 -11.12 -11.45 19.70
N LEU A 509 -9.86 -11.79 19.44
CA LEU A 509 -9.40 -13.08 18.93
C LEU A 509 -8.68 -13.92 19.99
N TYR A 510 -8.01 -13.29 20.96
CA TYR A 510 -7.38 -13.96 22.10
C TYR A 510 -8.02 -13.50 23.43
N PRO A 511 -9.08 -14.18 23.91
CA PRO A 511 -9.94 -13.68 25.00
C PRO A 511 -9.21 -13.36 26.31
N GLY A 512 -9.22 -12.08 26.68
CA GLY A 512 -8.57 -11.54 27.87
C GLY A 512 -7.42 -10.57 27.50
N PRO A 513 -6.58 -10.14 28.46
CA PRO A 513 -5.47 -9.20 28.21
C PRO A 513 -4.28 -9.89 27.53
N GLN A 514 -4.55 -10.67 26.48
CA GLN A 514 -3.60 -11.36 25.63
C GLN A 514 -3.53 -10.65 24.27
N ASN A 515 -2.62 -11.06 23.39
CA ASN A 515 -2.38 -10.37 22.12
C ASN A 515 -2.60 -11.35 20.96
N SER A 516 -3.63 -11.13 20.14
CA SER A 516 -3.74 -11.84 18.86
C SER A 516 -2.76 -11.32 17.81
N SER A 517 -2.30 -10.06 17.93
CA SER A 517 -1.29 -9.40 17.06
C SER A 517 -1.48 -9.71 15.56
N PRO A 518 -2.62 -9.28 14.98
CA PRO A 518 -3.06 -9.70 13.66
C PRO A 518 -2.23 -9.02 12.55
N SER A 519 -1.77 -9.79 11.57
CA SER A 519 -0.90 -9.26 10.49
C SER A 519 -0.94 -10.09 9.20
N GLY A 520 -0.44 -9.50 8.11
CA GLY A 520 -0.41 -10.13 6.79
C GLY A 520 -1.75 -10.05 6.03
N PHE A 521 -2.42 -8.89 6.08
CA PHE A 521 -3.75 -8.72 5.51
C PHE A 521 -3.79 -8.84 3.97
N THR A 522 -4.70 -9.65 3.43
CA THR A 522 -4.97 -9.73 1.97
C THR A 522 -6.46 -9.97 1.66
N ARG A 523 -7.05 -9.12 0.80
CA ARG A 523 -8.44 -9.23 0.31
C ARG A 523 -8.53 -10.20 -0.88
N LEU A 524 -9.25 -11.30 -0.70
CA LEU A 524 -9.68 -12.19 -1.78
C LEU A 524 -11.21 -12.21 -1.92
N ARG A 525 -11.71 -11.59 -3.00
CA ARG A 525 -13.15 -11.51 -3.34
C ARG A 525 -13.98 -10.92 -2.19
N SER A 526 -14.67 -11.79 -1.45
CA SER A 526 -15.59 -11.47 -0.36
C SER A 526 -14.99 -11.75 1.03
N TRP A 527 -13.68 -12.00 1.12
CA TRP A 527 -12.93 -12.31 2.33
C TRP A 527 -11.64 -11.47 2.41
N VAL A 528 -11.16 -11.23 3.63
CA VAL A 528 -9.82 -10.74 3.98
C VAL A 528 -9.18 -11.80 4.86
N PHE A 529 -7.96 -12.23 4.53
CA PHE A 529 -7.17 -13.19 5.30
C PHE A 529 -6.03 -12.50 6.03
N PHE A 530 -5.61 -13.08 7.15
CA PHE A 530 -4.49 -12.64 8.01
C PHE A 530 -4.07 -13.80 8.93
N ALA A 531 -2.94 -13.69 9.63
CA ALA A 531 -2.62 -14.53 10.79
C ALA A 531 -2.87 -13.77 12.09
N ALA A 532 -3.29 -14.49 13.12
CA ALA A 532 -3.44 -13.99 14.49
C ALA A 532 -3.35 -15.15 15.50
N ASN A 533 -2.94 -14.87 16.74
CA ASN A 533 -2.88 -15.85 17.82
C ASN A 533 -4.26 -16.14 18.42
N ASP A 534 -4.48 -17.37 18.90
CA ASP A 534 -5.52 -17.70 19.90
C ASP A 534 -4.97 -18.59 21.03
N GLU A 535 -5.81 -18.89 22.02
CA GLU A 535 -5.47 -19.77 23.17
C GLU A 535 -5.26 -21.25 22.75
N ALA A 536 -5.98 -21.71 21.73
CA ALA A 536 -6.21 -23.13 21.48
C ALA A 536 -5.25 -23.76 20.45
N HIS A 537 -4.82 -22.99 19.46
CA HIS A 537 -4.02 -23.43 18.32
C HIS A 537 -2.68 -22.68 18.26
N GLY A 538 -2.70 -21.37 18.53
CA GLY A 538 -1.55 -20.49 18.34
C GLY A 538 -1.75 -19.58 17.14
N ARG A 539 -0.69 -19.32 16.36
CA ARG A 539 -0.69 -18.29 15.31
C ARG A 539 -1.15 -18.83 13.96
N GLU A 540 -2.46 -18.89 13.77
CA GLU A 540 -3.11 -19.55 12.64
C GLU A 540 -3.74 -18.58 11.60
N PRO A 541 -4.17 -19.05 10.41
CA PRO A 541 -4.91 -18.24 9.46
C PRO A 541 -6.37 -17.98 9.90
N TRP A 542 -6.75 -16.72 9.84
CA TRP A 542 -8.10 -16.23 10.08
C TRP A 542 -8.65 -15.55 8.82
N ALA A 543 -9.98 -15.52 8.71
CA ALA A 543 -10.68 -14.81 7.65
C ALA A 543 -11.80 -13.94 8.21
N LEU A 544 -11.80 -12.66 7.85
CA LEU A 544 -12.96 -11.78 8.00
C LEU A 544 -13.66 -11.59 6.65
N PRO A 545 -14.99 -11.67 6.59
CA PRO A 545 -15.70 -11.38 5.37
C PRO A 545 -15.68 -9.87 5.00
N VAL A 546 -15.51 -9.54 3.71
CA VAL A 546 -15.44 -8.14 3.21
C VAL A 546 -16.70 -7.33 3.54
N LYS A 547 -17.88 -7.95 3.46
CA LYS A 547 -19.18 -7.42 3.93
C LYS A 547 -19.21 -6.84 5.35
N CYS A 548 -18.25 -7.19 6.20
CA CYS A 548 -18.15 -6.62 7.55
C CYS A 548 -17.70 -5.15 7.46
N PHE A 549 -16.98 -4.80 6.40
CA PHE A 549 -16.46 -3.48 6.08
C PHE A 549 -17.40 -2.85 5.03
N PRO A 550 -18.44 -2.09 5.42
CA PRO A 550 -19.32 -1.43 4.45
C PRO A 550 -18.53 -0.55 3.47
N GLU A 551 -18.88 -0.63 2.20
CA GLU A 551 -18.43 0.31 1.15
C GLU A 551 -19.21 1.64 1.30
N THR A 552 -18.73 2.73 0.70
CA THR A 552 -19.42 4.03 0.70
C THR A 552 -20.60 4.05 -0.28
N ASP A 553 -21.63 4.87 0.00
CA ASP A 553 -22.81 4.94 -0.89
C ASP A 553 -22.51 5.51 -2.28
N ASP A 554 -21.43 6.29 -2.42
CA ASP A 554 -20.94 6.82 -3.70
C ASP A 554 -20.28 5.73 -4.60
N ASP A 555 -19.96 4.55 -4.07
CA ASP A 555 -19.33 3.43 -4.79
C ASP A 555 -20.33 2.37 -5.30
N ARG A 556 -21.64 2.65 -5.24
CA ARG A 556 -22.68 1.77 -5.81
C ARG A 556 -22.85 2.05 -7.32
N PRO A 557 -22.68 1.06 -8.22
CA PRO A 557 -22.74 1.23 -9.68
C PRO A 557 -24.17 1.31 -10.26
#